data_AF-A0A0P6W3R8-F1
#
_entry.id   AF-A0A0P6W3R8-F1
#
_cell.length_a   1.000
_cell.length_b   1.000
_cell.length_c   1.000
_cell.angle_alpha   90.00
_cell.angle_beta   90.00
_cell.angle_gamma   90.00
#
_symmetry.space_group_name_H-M   'P 1'
#
loop_
_entity.id
_entity.type
_entity.pdbx_description
1 polymer ?
#
loop_
_entity_poly.entity_id
_entity_poly.type
_entity_poly.pdbx_seq_one_letter_code
_entity_poly.pdbx_strand_id
1 'polypeptide(L)' 'MKDQEFIDIELGEGESLAALLQTIVTQKREELGTHAVYVQEIVSTYDNHFTIIIDINRSTY' A
#
# COMPACT_ATOMS: atom_id res chain seq x y z
N MET A 1 -16.40 -0.83 8.22
CA MET A 1 -15.95 0.55 7.91
C MET A 1 -14.81 0.42 6.90
N LYS A 2 -14.75 1.29 5.89
CA LYS A 2 -13.62 1.31 4.96
C LYS A 2 -12.58 2.26 5.53
N ASP A 3 -11.42 1.74 5.85
CA ASP A 3 -10.29 2.53 6.31
C ASP A 3 -9.35 2.73 5.11
N GLN A 4 -8.92 3.96 4.87
CA GLN A 4 -7.93 4.28 3.84
C GLN A 4 -6.64 4.73 4.50
N GLU A 5 -5.51 4.21 4.00
CA GLU A 5 -4.17 4.64 4.40
C GLU A 5 -3.41 5.21 3.19
N PHE A 6 -2.62 6.23 3.46
CA PHE A 6 -1.75 6.90 2.48
C PHE A 6 -0.31 6.63 2.88
N ILE A 7 0.47 6.07 1.96
CA ILE A 7 1.86 5.71 2.20
C ILE A 7 2.72 6.38 1.14
N ASP A 8 3.54 7.32 1.58
CA ASP A 8 4.55 7.94 0.73
C ASP A 8 5.82 7.09 0.73
N ILE A 9 6.28 6.73 -0.46
CA ILE A 9 7.51 6.01 -0.68
C ILE A 9 8.40 6.74 -1.68
N GLU A 10 9.70 6.59 -1.49
CA GLU A 10 10.72 6.95 -2.45
C GLU A 10 11.28 5.66 -3.03
N LEU A 11 11.30 5.55 -4.36
CA LEU A 11 11.80 4.38 -5.07
C LEU A 11 13.30 4.55 -5.33
N GLY A 12 14.12 3.68 -4.77
CA GLY A 12 15.55 3.68 -5.06
C GLY A 12 15.88 3.31 -6.51
N GLU A 13 17.07 3.69 -6.98
CA GLU A 13 17.54 3.27 -8.31
C GLU A 13 17.63 1.73 -8.40
N GLY A 14 16.90 1.16 -9.35
CA GLY A 14 16.84 -0.29 -9.57
C GLY A 14 15.81 -1.04 -8.70
N GLU A 15 15.06 -0.35 -7.84
CA GLU A 15 13.98 -0.95 -7.08
C GLU A 15 12.72 -1.14 -7.92
N SER A 16 12.00 -2.22 -7.66
CA SER A 16 10.72 -2.50 -8.32
C SER A 16 9.57 -2.02 -7.44
N LEU A 17 8.84 -1.02 -7.95
CA LEU A 17 7.62 -0.52 -7.32
C LEU A 17 6.63 -1.67 -7.02
N ALA A 18 6.50 -2.64 -7.93
CA ALA A 18 5.63 -3.79 -7.74
C ALA A 18 6.06 -4.68 -6.55
N ALA A 19 7.37 -4.87 -6.36
CA ALA A 19 7.90 -5.65 -5.23
C ALA A 19 7.68 -4.93 -3.90
N LEU A 20 7.87 -3.61 -3.87
CA LEU A 20 7.59 -2.77 -2.70
C LEU A 20 6.10 -2.79 -2.33
N LEU A 21 5.22 -2.61 -3.32
CA LEU A 21 3.76 -2.67 -3.10
C LEU A 21 3.33 -4.01 -2.53
N GLN A 22 3.87 -5.12 -3.06
CA GLN A 22 3.56 -6.45 -2.54
C GLN A 22 4.02 -6.60 -1.08
N THR A 23 5.20 -6.08 -0.75
CA THR A 23 5.74 -6.10 0.62
C THR A 23 4.85 -5.30 1.56
N ILE A 24 4.48 -4.07 1.18
CA ILE A 24 3.60 -3.18 1.97
C ILE A 24 2.25 -3.84 2.22
N VAL A 25 1.61 -4.37 1.19
CA VAL A 25 0.31 -5.05 1.32
C VAL A 25 0.43 -6.27 2.22
N THR A 26 1.51 -7.05 2.09
CA THR A 26 1.72 -8.26 2.90
C THR A 26 1.92 -7.91 4.37
N GLN A 27 2.78 -6.94 4.67
CA GLN A 27 2.98 -6.44 6.03
C GLN A 27 1.67 -5.92 6.64
N LYS A 28 0.91 -5.12 5.89
CA LYS A 28 -0.39 -4.60 6.36
C LYS A 28 -1.40 -5.71 6.65
N ARG A 29 -1.40 -6.78 5.86
CA ARG A 29 -2.28 -7.93 6.10
C ARG A 29 -1.90 -8.67 7.39
N GLU A 30 -0.62 -8.82 7.65
CA GLU A 30 -0.10 -9.44 8.89
C GLU A 30 -0.39 -8.55 10.11
N GLU A 31 -0.10 -7.25 10.04
CA GLU A 31 -0.36 -6.27 11.11
C GLU A 31 -1.83 -6.23 11.52
N LEU A 32 -2.72 -6.25 10.54
CA LEU A 32 -4.16 -6.12 10.76
C LEU A 32 -4.86 -7.47 10.95
N GLY A 33 -4.17 -8.59 10.77
CA GLY A 33 -4.74 -9.93 10.81
C GLY A 33 -5.85 -10.16 9.78
N THR A 34 -5.84 -9.43 8.65
CA THR A 34 -6.87 -9.51 7.61
C THR A 34 -6.27 -9.53 6.21
N HIS A 35 -6.87 -10.32 5.32
CA HIS A 35 -6.49 -10.35 3.91
C HIS A 35 -7.12 -9.22 3.09
N ALA A 36 -8.04 -8.47 3.68
CA ALA A 36 -8.85 -7.45 3.02
C ALA A 36 -8.12 -6.10 2.91
N VAL A 37 -6.86 -6.14 2.48
CA VAL A 37 -6.00 -4.98 2.22
C VAL A 37 -5.65 -4.97 0.74
N TYR A 38 -5.93 -3.86 0.06
CA TYR A 38 -5.77 -3.71 -1.38
C TYR A 38 -5.20 -2.33 -1.73
N VAL A 39 -4.31 -2.30 -2.72
CA VAL A 39 -3.89 -1.02 -3.33
C VAL A 39 -5.05 -0.51 -4.16
N GLN A 40 -5.50 0.71 -3.86
CA GLN A 40 -6.54 1.38 -4.59
C GLN A 40 -5.96 2.21 -5.74
N GLU A 41 -4.93 3.00 -5.44
CA GLU A 41 -4.35 3.94 -6.40
C GLU A 41 -2.89 4.22 -6.04
N ILE A 42 -2.09 4.57 -7.04
CA ILE A 42 -0.70 4.98 -6.88
C ILE A 42 -0.54 6.30 -7.62
N VAL A 43 -0.16 7.34 -6.89
CA VAL A 43 0.04 8.69 -7.41
C VAL A 43 1.54 8.97 -7.43
N SER A 44 2.11 9.22 -8.61
CA SER A 44 3.48 9.72 -8.71
C SER A 44 3.48 11.23 -8.41
N THR A 45 4.30 11.65 -7.45
CA THR A 45 4.36 13.05 -6.99
C THR A 45 5.59 13.79 -7.53
N TYR A 46 6.78 13.19 -7.43
CA TYR A 46 8.06 13.75 -7.91
C TYR A 46 8.97 12.63 -8.45
N ASP A 47 10.18 12.96 -8.90
CA ASP A 47 11.17 11.96 -9.36
C ASP A 47 11.32 10.85 -8.32
N ASN A 48 10.90 9.63 -8.71
CA ASN A 48 10.87 8.42 -7.89
C ASN A 48 10.01 8.46 -6.61
N HIS A 49 9.22 9.50 -6.36
CA HIS A 49 8.30 9.54 -5.22
C HIS A 49 6.89 9.11 -5.62
N PHE A 50 6.29 8.23 -4.81
CA PHE A 50 4.96 7.69 -5.02
C PHE A 50 4.16 7.73 -3.72
N THR A 51 2.92 8.22 -3.81
CA THR A 51 1.91 8.07 -2.76
C THR A 51 1.03 6.88 -3.12
N ILE A 52 1.01 5.87 -2.25
CA ILE A 52 0.21 4.66 -2.40
C ILE A 52 -1.02 4.81 -1.52
N ILE A 53 -2.20 4.67 -2.12
CA ILE A 53 -3.49 4.67 -1.42
C ILE A 53 -3.93 3.22 -1.25
N ILE A 54 -4.16 2.82 0.00
CA ILE A 54 -4.55 1.46 0.36
C ILE A 54 -5.96 1.49 0.97
N ASP A 55 -6.85 0.65 0.44
CA ASP A 55 -8.18 0.41 1.02
C ASP A 55 -8.11 -0.84 1.92
N ILE A 56 -8.52 -0.67 3.17
CA ILE A 56 -8.61 -1.72 4.18
C ILE A 56 -10.10 -1.94 4.45
N ASN A 57 -10.60 -3.07 3.98
CA ASN A 57 -11.97 -3.46 4.22
C ASN A 57 -12.04 -4.32 5.49
N ARG A 58 -12.24 -3.67 6.63
CA ARG A 58 -12.57 -4.36 7.90
C ARG A 58 -14.03 -4.79 7.84
N SER A 59 -14.26 -5.95 7.21
CA SER A 59 -15.54 -6.66 7.33
C SER A 59 -15.52 -7.42 8.65
N THR A 60 -16.07 -6.83 9.69
CA THR A 60 -16.48 -7.56 10.91
C THR A 60 -17.61 -8.49 10.51
N TYR A 61 -17.30 -9.78 10.33
CA TYR A 61 -18.29 -10.84 10.45
C TYR A 61 -18.42 -11.24 11.91
#